data_AF-A0A8T4FN86-F1
#
_entry.id   AF-A0A8T4FN86-F1
#
_cell.length_a   1.000
_cell.length_b   1.000
_cell.length_c   1.000
_cell.angle_alpha   90.00
_cell.angle_beta   90.00
_cell.angle_gamma   90.00
#
_symmetry.space_group_name_H-M   'P 1'
#
loop_
_entity.id
_entity.type
_entity.pdbx_description
1 polymer ?
#
loop_
_entity_poly.entity_id
_entity_poly.type
_entity_poly.pdbx_seq_one_letter_code
_entity_poly.pdbx_strand_id
1 'polypeptide(L)' 'MPIVIRLDHVMLDKKMTLVELSKKVGITNVNLSKLKTGKVSAIRL' A
#
# COMPACT_ATOMS: atom_id res chain seq x y z
N MET A 1 10.12 -5.58 16.24
CA MET A 1 8.68 -5.57 15.88
C MET A 1 8.56 -5.65 14.35
N PRO A 2 7.81 -6.60 13.79
CA PRO A 2 7.56 -6.64 12.35
C PRO A 2 6.56 -5.53 11.94
N ILE A 3 6.82 -4.86 10.82
CA ILE A 3 5.85 -3.94 10.20
C ILE A 3 4.78 -4.81 9.53
N VAL A 4 3.51 -4.65 9.95
CA VAL A 4 2.37 -5.36 9.35
C VAL A 4 1.64 -4.41 8.41
N ILE A 5 1.66 -4.71 7.12
CA ILE A 5 1.03 -3.88 6.08
C ILE A 5 -0.39 -4.39 5.82
N ARG A 6 -1.42 -3.59 6.11
CA ARG A 6 -2.84 -3.92 5.85
C ARG A 6 -3.49 -2.96 4.86
N LEU A 7 -2.99 -2.93 3.63
CA LEU A 7 -3.57 -2.06 2.58
C LEU A 7 -5.01 -2.44 2.22
N ASP A 8 -5.36 -3.72 2.25
CA ASP A 8 -6.73 -4.18 1.94
C ASP A 8 -7.78 -3.58 2.88
N HIS A 9 -7.49 -3.52 4.18
CA HIS A 9 -8.39 -2.89 5.15
C HIS A 9 -8.58 -1.40 4.88
N VAL A 10 -7.50 -0.68 4.55
CA VAL A 10 -7.57 0.75 4.22
C VAL A 10 -8.41 0.98 2.96
N MET A 11 -8.23 0.14 1.95
CA MET A 11 -9.01 0.23 0.70
C MET A 11 -10.49 -0.05 0.93
N LEU A 12 -10.82 -1.07 1.73
CA LEU A 12 -12.21 -1.42 2.07
C LEU A 12 -12.88 -0.33 2.91
N ASP A 13 -12.23 0.12 3.98
CA ASP A 13 -12.75 1.16 4.88
C ASP A 13 -13.05 2.46 4.11
N LYS A 14 -12.13 2.85 3.24
CA LYS A 14 -12.25 4.09 2.47
C LYS A 14 -12.96 3.93 1.13
N LYS A 15 -13.50 2.74 0.83
CA LYS A 15 -14.18 2.38 -0.43
C LYS A 15 -13.44 2.87 -1.67
N MET A 16 -12.14 2.60 -1.74
CA MET A 16 -11.28 3.08 -2.83
C MET A 16 -10.42 1.97 -3.43
N THR A 17 -10.05 2.17 -4.69
CA THR A 17 -9.14 1.32 -5.44
C THR A 17 -7.67 1.61 -5.09
N LEU A 18 -6.78 0.68 -5.44
CA LEU A 18 -5.33 0.84 -5.27
C LEU A 18 -4.80 2.05 -6.07
N VAL A 19 -5.39 2.32 -7.23
CA VAL A 19 -5.03 3.44 -8.12
C VAL A 19 -5.44 4.78 -7.51
N GLU A 20 -6.59 4.85 -6.87
CA GLU A 20 -7.01 6.08 -6.17
C GLU A 20 -6.15 6.32 -4.94
N LEU A 21 -5.85 5.26 -4.18
CA LEU A 21 -4.92 5.33 -3.07
C LEU A 21 -3.55 5.83 -3.55
N SER A 22 -3.02 5.31 -4.66
CA SER A 22 -1.73 5.72 -5.22
C SER A 22 -1.66 7.21 -5.51
N LYS A 23 -2.73 7.77 -6.08
CA LYS A 23 -2.85 9.21 -6.32
C LYS A 23 -2.88 10.02 -5.02
N LYS A 24 -3.56 9.52 -3.98
CA LYS A 24 -3.67 10.21 -2.67
C LYS A 24 -2.36 10.22 -1.88
N VAL A 25 -1.59 9.14 -1.88
CA VAL A 25 -0.31 9.06 -1.14
C VAL A 25 0.90 9.51 -1.94
N GLY A 26 0.75 9.82 -3.24
CA GLY A 26 1.86 10.26 -4.08
C GLY A 26 2.88 9.15 -4.39
N ILE A 27 2.47 7.88 -4.28
CA ILE A 27 3.31 6.71 -4.58
C ILE A 27 2.79 6.07 -5.87
N THR A 28 3.69 5.50 -6.67
CA THR A 28 3.28 4.78 -7.88
C THR A 28 2.40 3.57 -7.54
N ASN A 29 1.43 3.27 -8.39
CA ASN A 29 0.56 2.10 -8.24
C ASN A 29 1.39 0.79 -8.16
N VAL A 30 2.52 0.73 -8.86
CA VAL A 30 3.46 -0.40 -8.83
C VAL A 30 4.07 -0.59 -7.44
N ASN A 31 4.52 0.48 -6.79
CA ASN A 31 5.12 0.39 -5.45
C ASN A 31 4.09 0.02 -4.39
N LEU A 32 2.86 0.56 -4.47
CA LEU A 32 1.77 0.14 -3.58
C LEU A 32 1.37 -1.32 -3.78
N SER A 33 1.40 -1.83 -5.01
CA SER A 33 1.17 -3.25 -5.29
C SER A 33 2.24 -4.14 -4.66
N LYS A 34 3.52 -3.74 -4.73
CA LYS A 34 4.62 -4.46 -4.04
C LYS A 34 4.45 -4.45 -2.51
N LEU A 35 4.02 -3.33 -1.94
CA LEU A 35 3.71 -3.23 -0.51
C LEU A 35 2.54 -4.13 -0.12
N LYS A 36 1.45 -4.11 -0.90
CA LYS A 36 0.26 -4.95 -0.70
C LYS A 36 0.59 -6.45 -0.73
N THR A 37 1.44 -6.86 -1.67
CA THR A 37 1.82 -8.27 -1.89
C THR A 37 2.99 -8.73 -1.04
N GLY A 38 3.56 -7.86 -0.19
CA GLY A 38 4.72 -8.19 0.64
C GLY A 38 6.03 -8.37 -0.15
N LYS A 39 6.06 -8.02 -1.45
CA LYS A 39 7.24 -8.13 -2.33
C LYS A 39 8.19 -6.94 -2.22
N VAL A 40 8.08 -6.14 -1.16
CA VAL A 40 8.97 -5.01 -0.88
C VAL A 40 10.19 -5.51 -0.10
N SER A 41 11.37 -5.18 -0.61
CA SER A 41 12.64 -5.62 -0.04
C SER A 41 13.30 -4.59 0.88
N ALA A 42 12.97 -3.31 0.72
CA ALA A 42 13.57 -2.22 1.49
C ALA A 42 12.47 -1.30 2.04
N ILE A 43 12.40 -1.21 3.38
CA ILE A 43 11.62 -0.21 4.11
C ILE A 43 12.61 0.47 5.06
N ARG A 44 12.73 1.79 4.95
CA ARG A 44 13.53 2.61 5.87
C ARG A 44 12.57 3.36 6.80
N LEU A 45 12.78 3.23 8.12
CA LEU A 45 12.05 3.95 9.16
C LEU A 45 12.76 5.27 9.49
#